data_AF-A0AA50HX01-F1
#
_entry.id   AF-A0AA50HX01-F1
#
_cell.length_a   1.000
_cell.length_b   1.000
_cell.length_c   1.000
_cell.angle_alpha   90.00
_cell.angle_beta   90.00
_cell.angle_gamma   90.00
#
_symmetry.space_group_name_H-M   'P 1'
#
loop_
_entity.id
_entity.type
_entity.pdbx_description
1 polymer ?
#
loop_
_entity_poly.entity_id
_entity_poly.type
_entity_poly.pdbx_seq_one_letter_code
_entity_poly.pdbx_strand_id
1 'polypeptide(L)'
;MPIVLAWGKLGSERAGIIVILFCLPWARGWGGGVFKWQIVYGAPRSRGELGLISIETEGYPCNSGNRGSLEQHASAQTLRREMNLTGLELAQLAAKGDAEAIAYWEKFGQRLGMGIANLVYVLTPEAVIIGGGLSASSSYFFPPWHRKLRKGCYYLPVGV
;
A
#
# COMPACT_ATOMS: atom_id res chain seq x y z
N MET A 1 -2.86 15.66 9.96
CA MET A 1 -1.53 15.03 10.21
C MET A 1 -1.49 13.72 9.46
N PRO A 2 -0.34 13.27 8.90
CA PRO A 2 -0.23 11.91 8.37
C PRO A 2 -0.32 10.91 9.52
N ILE A 3 -1.22 9.94 9.43
CA ILE A 3 -1.27 8.85 10.40
C ILE A 3 -0.27 7.78 9.92
N VAL A 4 0.63 7.36 10.80
CA VAL A 4 1.56 6.26 10.53
C VAL A 4 0.94 5.01 11.13
N LEU A 5 0.56 4.06 10.27
CA LEU A 5 -0.12 2.82 10.68
C LEU A 5 0.80 1.64 10.38
N ALA A 6 1.24 0.96 11.44
CA ALA A 6 2.03 -0.26 11.33
C ALA A 6 1.14 -1.51 11.47
N TRP A 7 1.48 -2.54 10.70
CA TRP A 7 1.04 -3.92 10.90
C TRP A 7 2.29 -4.79 11.06
N GLY A 8 2.34 -5.61 12.12
CA GLY A 8 3.51 -6.41 12.48
C GLY A 8 4.07 -6.07 13.88
N LYS A 9 5.14 -6.78 14.30
CA LYS A 9 5.74 -6.62 15.64
C LYS A 9 6.99 -5.75 15.58
N LEU A 10 6.90 -4.51 16.05
CA LEU A 10 8.10 -3.75 16.42
C LEU A 10 8.61 -4.25 17.78
N GLY A 11 9.92 -4.49 17.90
CA GLY A 11 10.56 -4.93 19.16
C GLY A 11 11.30 -6.27 19.11
N SER A 12 11.51 -6.86 17.93
CA SER A 12 12.48 -7.94 17.71
C SER A 12 13.91 -7.36 17.77
N GLU A 13 14.81 -7.95 18.57
CA GLU A 13 16.23 -7.53 18.64
C GLU A 13 17.06 -8.04 17.44
N ARG A 14 16.41 -8.39 16.33
CA ARG A 14 17.04 -8.89 15.10
C ARG A 14 17.03 -7.79 14.03
N ALA A 15 17.84 -7.95 12.99
CA ALA A 15 17.85 -7.04 11.85
C ALA A 15 16.58 -7.23 10.99
N GLY A 16 15.46 -6.68 11.47
CA GLY A 16 14.14 -6.80 10.86
C GLY A 16 13.93 -5.89 9.66
N ILE A 17 13.32 -6.44 8.61
CA ILE A 17 12.99 -5.70 7.39
C ILE A 17 11.65 -4.96 7.61
N ILE A 18 11.62 -3.65 7.38
CA ILE A 18 10.42 -2.82 7.50
C ILE A 18 10.07 -2.23 6.14
N VAL A 19 8.87 -2.55 5.63
CA VAL A 19 8.34 -2.01 4.36
C VAL A 19 7.51 -0.76 4.66
N ILE A 20 7.92 0.40 4.13
CA ILE A 20 7.17 1.66 4.31
C ILE A 20 6.58 2.12 2.98
N LEU A 21 5.25 2.18 2.92
CA LEU A 21 4.47 2.60 1.75
C LEU A 21 3.81 3.96 2.01
N PHE A 22 4.32 4.98 1.31
CA PHE A 22 3.76 6.34 1.35
C PHE A 22 2.83 6.59 0.16
N CYS A 23 1.55 6.80 0.44
CA CYS A 23 0.62 7.31 -0.56
C CYS A 23 0.65 8.85 -0.58
N LEU A 24 1.55 9.41 -1.39
CA LEU A 24 1.68 10.87 -1.59
C LEU A 24 1.12 11.30 -2.97
N PRO A 25 0.45 12.45 -3.06
CA PRO A 25 0.07 13.03 -4.34
C PRO A 25 1.31 13.52 -5.10
N TRP A 26 1.43 13.06 -6.34
CA TRP A 26 2.47 13.28 -7.34
C TRP A 26 3.27 14.60 -7.21
N ALA A 27 4.46 14.50 -6.60
CA ALA A 27 5.59 15.40 -6.84
C ALA A 27 6.68 14.66 -7.63
N ARG A 28 7.71 15.35 -8.14
CA ARG A 28 8.68 14.81 -9.12
C ARG A 28 9.66 13.79 -8.51
N GLY A 29 9.19 12.56 -8.32
CA GLY A 29 9.95 11.39 -7.87
C GLY A 29 10.17 11.34 -6.35
N TRP A 30 10.59 10.16 -5.87
CA TRP A 30 10.94 9.84 -4.48
C TRP A 30 9.75 9.88 -3.48
N GLY A 31 9.38 8.79 -2.82
CA GLY A 31 9.82 7.40 -2.96
C GLY A 31 9.26 6.49 -1.84
N GLY A 32 9.39 5.18 -1.99
CA GLY A 32 9.20 4.23 -0.88
C GLY A 32 10.41 4.28 0.05
N GLY A 33 10.31 5.04 1.14
CA GLY A 33 11.43 5.26 2.06
C GLY A 33 11.61 4.13 3.07
N VAL A 34 12.42 3.11 2.75
CA VAL A 34 12.85 2.09 3.72
C VAL A 34 13.76 2.73 4.76
N PHE A 35 13.19 3.12 5.91
CA PHE A 35 13.95 3.69 7.02
C PHE A 35 14.60 2.60 7.86
N LYS A 36 15.92 2.45 7.66
CA LYS A 36 16.94 1.88 8.56
C LYS A 36 16.36 1.36 9.89
N TRP A 37 16.31 0.06 10.13
CA TRP A 37 17.40 -0.91 9.92
C TRP A 37 17.35 -1.67 8.57
N GLN A 38 18.52 -2.16 8.15
CA GLN A 38 18.90 -2.44 6.76
C GLN A 38 17.99 -3.39 5.97
N ILE A 39 17.55 -2.93 4.78
CA ILE A 39 18.10 -3.51 3.55
C ILE A 39 18.84 -2.39 2.81
N VAL A 40 20.09 -2.66 2.40
CA VAL A 40 20.81 -1.82 1.43
C VAL A 40 21.35 -2.76 0.34
N TYR A 41 20.55 -2.99 -0.70
CA TYR A 41 20.99 -3.66 -1.92
C TYR A 41 20.31 -3.04 -3.14
N GLY A 42 21.14 -2.68 -4.12
CA GLY A 42 20.75 -1.99 -5.34
C GLY A 42 21.96 -1.26 -5.93
N ALA A 43 22.04 -1.17 -7.26
CA ALA A 43 23.04 -0.32 -7.91
C ALA A 43 22.83 1.16 -7.50
N PRO A 44 23.86 2.05 -7.54
CA PRO A 44 23.80 3.43 -7.01
C PRO A 44 22.74 4.39 -7.59
N ARG A 45 21.83 3.90 -8.43
CA ARG A 45 20.73 4.66 -9.07
C ARG A 45 19.35 3.98 -8.87
N SER A 46 19.30 2.79 -8.25
CA SER A 46 18.08 2.03 -7.97
C SER A 46 17.73 2.10 -6.48
N ARG A 47 16.43 2.12 -6.16
CA ARG A 47 15.92 2.40 -4.80
C ARG A 47 15.05 1.31 -4.18
N GLY A 48 14.66 0.30 -4.97
CA GLY A 48 13.50 -0.52 -4.65
C GLY A 48 12.20 0.28 -4.77
N GLU A 49 11.79 0.62 -5.99
CA GLU A 49 10.57 1.40 -6.23
C GLU A 49 9.32 0.50 -6.12
N LEU A 50 9.00 0.07 -4.89
CA LEU A 50 8.01 -0.96 -4.56
C LEU A 50 6.59 -0.64 -5.06
N GLY A 51 6.26 0.64 -5.30
CA GLY A 51 5.01 1.04 -5.93
C GLY A 51 4.88 0.62 -7.41
N LEU A 52 6.00 0.37 -8.10
CA LEU A 52 6.02 0.02 -9.52
C LEU A 52 5.76 -1.46 -9.81
N ILE A 53 5.62 -2.32 -8.80
CA ILE A 53 5.30 -3.75 -9.00
C ILE A 53 3.92 -3.90 -9.65
N SER A 54 3.83 -4.64 -10.76
CA SER A 54 2.54 -4.89 -11.42
C SER A 54 1.67 -5.83 -10.59
N ILE A 55 0.40 -5.45 -10.40
CA ILE A 55 -0.61 -6.29 -9.75
C ILE A 55 -1.79 -6.64 -10.67
N GLU A 56 -1.89 -5.97 -11.83
CA GLU A 56 -2.99 -6.11 -12.80
C GLU A 56 -2.36 -5.99 -14.20
N THR A 57 -1.98 -7.10 -14.85
CA THR A 57 -1.15 -7.06 -16.09
C THR A 57 -1.73 -6.17 -17.19
N GLU A 58 -3.05 -6.18 -17.30
CA GLU A 58 -3.79 -5.39 -18.29
C GLU A 58 -4.21 -3.99 -17.80
N GLY A 59 -3.73 -3.56 -16.62
CA GLY A 59 -4.10 -2.32 -15.94
C GLY A 59 -3.58 -1.03 -16.58
N TYR A 60 -3.58 0.06 -15.80
CA TYR A 60 -3.28 1.41 -16.31
C TYR A 60 -1.79 1.59 -16.65
N PRO A 61 -1.45 2.39 -17.68
CA PRO A 61 -0.06 2.74 -17.98
C PRO A 61 0.58 3.57 -16.84
N CYS A 62 1.88 3.38 -16.63
CA CYS A 62 2.69 4.14 -15.68
C CYS A 62 3.81 4.91 -16.42
N ASN A 63 4.22 6.06 -15.88
CA ASN A 63 5.32 6.88 -16.43
C ASN A 63 6.69 6.17 -16.46
N SER A 64 6.83 5.02 -15.79
CA SER A 64 8.01 4.15 -15.84
C SER A 64 8.10 3.30 -17.12
N GLY A 65 7.07 3.33 -17.98
CA GLY A 65 6.90 2.39 -19.09
C GLY A 65 6.27 1.05 -18.66
N ASN A 66 6.12 0.79 -17.36
CA ASN A 66 5.38 -0.37 -16.86
C ASN A 66 3.85 -0.16 -16.92
N ARG A 67 3.09 -1.23 -16.72
CA ARG A 67 1.62 -1.27 -16.74
C ARG A 67 1.06 -1.96 -15.50
N GLY A 68 -0.05 -1.42 -15.01
CA GLY A 68 -0.81 -1.95 -13.87
C GLY A 68 -0.04 -2.04 -12.56
N SER A 69 0.87 -1.09 -12.32
CA SER A 69 1.65 -1.00 -11.10
C SER A 69 0.79 -0.70 -9.87
N LEU A 70 1.23 -1.15 -8.69
CA LEU A 70 0.53 -0.93 -7.42
C LEU A 70 0.16 0.54 -7.18
N GLU A 71 1.04 1.49 -7.48
CA GLU A 71 0.75 2.93 -7.40
C GLU A 71 -0.41 3.38 -8.30
N GLN A 72 -0.63 2.73 -9.44
CA GLN A 72 -1.75 3.03 -10.34
C GLN A 72 -3.07 2.46 -9.83
N HIS A 73 -3.07 1.53 -8.88
CA HIS A 73 -4.26 0.84 -8.39
C HIS A 73 -4.55 1.04 -6.90
N ALA A 74 -3.61 1.59 -6.13
CA ALA A 74 -3.70 1.83 -4.70
C ALA A 74 -3.16 3.22 -4.27
N SER A 75 -3.42 4.28 -5.05
CA SER A 75 -3.04 5.66 -4.69
C SER A 75 -4.21 6.65 -4.66
N ALA A 76 -3.96 7.83 -4.08
CA ALA A 76 -4.91 8.95 -4.09
C ALA A 76 -5.23 9.44 -5.51
N GLN A 77 -4.31 9.25 -6.47
CA GLN A 77 -4.56 9.53 -7.88
C GLN A 77 -5.47 8.47 -8.52
N THR A 78 -5.39 7.21 -8.09
CA THR A 78 -6.38 6.17 -8.47
C THR A 78 -7.79 6.60 -8.09
N LEU A 79 -8.01 7.11 -6.87
CA LEU A 79 -9.34 7.59 -6.43
C LEU A 79 -9.84 8.78 -7.28
N ARG A 80 -8.97 9.76 -7.58
CA ARG A 80 -9.31 10.87 -8.46
C ARG A 80 -9.59 10.42 -9.91
N ARG A 81 -9.00 9.33 -10.40
CA ARG A 81 -9.23 8.81 -11.76
C ARG A 81 -10.45 7.89 -11.86
N GLU A 82 -10.65 6.98 -10.90
CA GLU A 82 -11.74 6.01 -10.94
C GLU A 82 -13.06 6.58 -10.36
N MET A 83 -13.00 7.51 -9.40
CA MET A 83 -14.19 8.05 -8.70
C MET A 83 -14.36 9.57 -8.80
N ASN A 84 -13.40 10.32 -9.37
CA ASN A 84 -13.32 11.80 -9.30
C ASN A 84 -13.18 12.40 -7.87
N LEU A 85 -13.02 11.56 -6.84
CA LEU A 85 -13.03 11.97 -5.42
C LEU A 85 -11.65 11.89 -4.76
N THR A 86 -11.45 12.65 -3.69
CA THR A 86 -10.38 12.42 -2.71
C THR A 86 -10.71 11.23 -1.81
N GLY A 87 -9.69 10.71 -1.12
CA GLY A 87 -9.90 9.75 -0.02
C GLY A 87 -10.68 10.30 1.17
N LEU A 88 -10.83 11.63 1.31
CA LEU A 88 -11.67 12.22 2.36
C LEU A 88 -13.14 12.24 1.92
N GLU A 89 -13.44 12.75 0.74
CA GLU A 89 -14.81 12.79 0.19
C GLU A 89 -15.37 11.36 0.05
N LEU A 90 -14.58 10.42 -0.46
CA LEU A 90 -14.96 9.00 -0.57
C LEU A 90 -15.14 8.31 0.80
N ALA A 91 -14.38 8.71 1.81
CA ALA A 91 -14.57 8.24 3.19
C ALA A 91 -15.83 8.84 3.84
N GLN A 92 -16.21 10.08 3.48
CA GLN A 92 -17.46 10.72 3.93
C GLN A 92 -18.70 10.13 3.27
N LEU A 93 -18.60 9.63 2.03
CA LEU A 93 -19.67 8.84 1.40
C LEU A 93 -19.82 7.48 2.08
N ALA A 94 -18.71 6.73 2.25
CA ALA A 94 -18.75 5.44 2.93
C ALA A 94 -19.28 5.54 4.38
N ALA A 95 -18.97 6.63 5.10
CA ALA A 95 -19.51 6.93 6.43
C ALA A 95 -21.04 7.11 6.47
N LYS A 96 -21.66 7.47 5.33
CA LYS A 96 -23.12 7.62 5.17
C LYS A 96 -23.81 6.34 4.70
N GLY A 97 -23.07 5.24 4.56
CA GLY A 97 -23.60 3.97 4.03
C GLY A 97 -23.63 3.90 2.49
N ASP A 98 -22.92 4.78 1.79
CA ASP A 98 -22.85 4.75 0.33
C ASP A 98 -22.22 3.44 -0.18
N ALA A 99 -23.01 2.66 -0.91
CA ALA A 99 -22.63 1.31 -1.34
C ALA A 99 -21.50 1.30 -2.38
N GLU A 100 -21.41 2.33 -3.23
CA GLU A 100 -20.36 2.43 -4.25
C GLU A 100 -19.02 2.80 -3.60
N ALA A 101 -19.03 3.76 -2.68
CA ALA A 101 -17.85 4.14 -1.91
C ALA A 101 -17.33 2.99 -1.04
N ILE A 102 -18.22 2.22 -0.39
CA ILE A 102 -17.86 1.02 0.38
C ILE A 102 -17.26 -0.06 -0.53
N ALA A 103 -17.88 -0.36 -1.68
CA ALA A 103 -17.36 -1.30 -2.66
C ALA A 103 -16.01 -0.85 -3.25
N TYR A 104 -15.80 0.45 -3.41
CA TYR A 104 -14.53 0.99 -3.86
C TYR A 104 -13.41 0.79 -2.82
N TRP A 105 -13.66 1.06 -1.54
CA TRP A 105 -12.66 0.80 -0.49
C TRP A 105 -12.34 -0.69 -0.33
N GLU A 106 -13.33 -1.56 -0.54
CA GLU A 106 -13.13 -3.02 -0.64
C GLU A 106 -12.14 -3.37 -1.77
N LYS A 107 -12.41 -2.90 -2.99
CA LYS A 107 -11.56 -3.07 -4.18
C LYS A 107 -10.14 -2.49 -3.98
N PHE A 108 -10.05 -1.29 -3.40
CA PHE A 108 -8.79 -0.60 -3.10
C PHE A 108 -7.93 -1.40 -2.13
N GLY A 109 -8.50 -1.84 -1.00
CA GLY A 109 -7.77 -2.64 -0.01
C GLY A 109 -7.38 -4.02 -0.52
N GLN A 110 -8.19 -4.66 -1.37
CA GLN A 110 -7.80 -5.91 -2.02
C GLN A 110 -6.61 -5.71 -2.98
N ARG A 111 -6.60 -4.66 -3.80
CA ARG A 111 -5.46 -4.29 -4.67
C ARG A 111 -4.19 -3.96 -3.86
N LEU A 112 -4.32 -3.18 -2.79
CA LEU A 112 -3.24 -2.87 -1.85
C LEU A 112 -2.67 -4.14 -1.19
N GLY A 113 -3.56 -5.05 -0.75
CA GLY A 113 -3.20 -6.33 -0.16
C GLY A 113 -2.51 -7.30 -1.15
N MET A 114 -2.77 -7.20 -2.46
CA MET A 114 -2.02 -7.93 -3.49
C MET A 114 -0.57 -7.45 -3.59
N GLY A 115 -0.37 -6.13 -3.67
CA GLY A 115 0.97 -5.55 -3.69
C GLY A 115 1.78 -5.94 -2.46
N ILE A 116 1.17 -5.82 -1.27
CA ILE A 116 1.85 -6.15 -0.01
C ILE A 116 2.07 -7.65 0.14
N ALA A 117 1.18 -8.52 -0.36
CA ALA A 117 1.42 -9.97 -0.39
C ALA A 117 2.69 -10.33 -1.18
N ASN A 118 2.87 -9.73 -2.36
CA ASN A 118 4.08 -9.91 -3.17
C ASN A 118 5.34 -9.43 -2.42
N LEU A 119 5.26 -8.30 -1.73
CA LEU A 119 6.36 -7.77 -0.91
C LEU A 119 6.65 -8.66 0.31
N VAL A 120 5.63 -9.22 0.96
CA VAL A 120 5.81 -10.16 2.08
C VAL A 120 6.52 -11.43 1.64
N TYR A 121 6.21 -11.97 0.45
CA TYR A 121 6.91 -13.14 -0.09
C TYR A 121 8.37 -12.88 -0.46
N VAL A 122 8.72 -11.68 -0.93
CA VAL A 122 10.09 -11.34 -1.38
C VAL A 122 10.96 -10.82 -0.23
N LEU A 123 10.38 -10.14 0.75
CA LEU A 123 11.10 -9.38 1.79
C LEU A 123 10.91 -9.90 3.22
N THR A 124 9.96 -10.82 3.46
CA THR A 124 9.62 -11.39 4.78
C THR A 124 9.68 -10.35 5.93
N PRO A 125 8.95 -9.22 5.83
CA PRO A 125 9.15 -8.08 6.72
C PRO A 125 8.56 -8.34 8.13
N GLU A 126 9.22 -7.80 9.15
CA GLU A 126 8.70 -7.81 10.53
C GLU A 126 7.53 -6.83 10.71
N ALA A 127 7.50 -5.76 9.90
CA ALA A 127 6.40 -4.80 9.85
C ALA A 127 6.18 -4.19 8.45
N VAL A 128 4.91 -3.91 8.14
CA VAL A 128 4.49 -3.09 7.01
C VAL A 128 3.85 -1.81 7.55
N ILE A 129 4.39 -0.66 7.17
CA ILE A 129 3.95 0.66 7.61
C ILE A 129 3.31 1.39 6.43
N ILE A 130 2.09 1.87 6.61
CA ILE A 130 1.38 2.72 5.65
C ILE A 130 1.30 4.15 6.18
N GLY A 131 1.61 5.10 5.32
CA GLY A 131 1.54 6.53 5.59
C GLY A 131 1.09 7.35 4.37
N GLY A 132 1.08 8.68 4.53
CA GLY A 132 0.59 9.61 3.51
C GLY A 132 -0.92 9.87 3.59
N GLY A 133 -1.48 10.49 2.55
CA GLY A 133 -2.79 11.15 2.60
C GLY A 133 -3.98 10.22 2.85
N LEU A 134 -3.91 8.97 2.39
CA LEU A 134 -5.00 7.98 2.56
C LEU A 134 -5.01 7.28 3.93
N SER A 135 -3.99 7.46 4.77
CA SER A 135 -3.91 6.85 6.10
C SER A 135 -5.12 7.17 7.01
N ALA A 136 -5.73 8.35 6.84
CA ALA A 136 -6.93 8.76 7.55
C ALA A 136 -8.20 7.95 7.18
N SER A 137 -8.23 7.33 6.00
CA SER A 137 -9.35 6.50 5.51
C SER A 137 -9.11 5.00 5.74
N SER A 138 -8.08 4.65 6.51
CA SER A 138 -7.62 3.29 6.77
C SER A 138 -8.71 2.34 7.26
N SER A 139 -9.64 2.79 8.11
CA SER A 139 -10.75 1.98 8.62
C SER A 139 -11.56 1.26 7.53
N TYR A 140 -11.65 1.83 6.33
CA TYR A 140 -12.37 1.22 5.21
C TYR A 140 -11.55 0.19 4.42
N PHE A 141 -10.22 0.37 4.31
CA PHE A 141 -9.35 -0.53 3.53
C PHE A 141 -8.47 -1.47 4.37
N PHE A 142 -8.37 -1.25 5.69
CA PHE A 142 -7.66 -2.11 6.63
C PHE A 142 -8.38 -3.43 6.97
N PRO A 143 -9.70 -3.58 6.75
CA PRO A 143 -10.32 -4.91 6.69
C PRO A 143 -10.00 -5.70 5.40
N PRO A 144 -10.22 -5.18 4.17
CA PRO A 144 -9.94 -5.93 2.92
C PRO A 144 -8.48 -6.30 2.68
N TRP A 145 -7.50 -5.42 2.92
CA TRP A 145 -6.08 -5.76 2.70
C TRP A 145 -5.66 -6.97 3.56
N HIS A 146 -6.18 -7.08 4.80
CA HIS A 146 -5.82 -8.11 5.76
C HIS A 146 -6.52 -9.42 5.46
N ARG A 147 -7.77 -9.39 4.97
CA ARG A 147 -8.42 -10.58 4.38
C ARG A 147 -7.68 -11.07 3.14
N LYS A 148 -7.15 -10.17 2.30
CA LYS A 148 -6.35 -10.54 1.12
C LYS A 148 -5.00 -11.13 1.51
N LEU A 149 -4.30 -10.53 2.47
CA LEU A 149 -3.05 -11.08 3.04
C LEU A 149 -3.30 -12.45 3.67
N ARG A 150 -4.30 -12.62 4.54
CA ARG A 150 -4.61 -13.91 5.19
C ARG A 150 -5.06 -15.02 4.24
N LYS A 151 -5.57 -14.68 3.05
CA LYS A 151 -5.82 -15.64 1.96
C LYS A 151 -4.62 -15.85 1.02
N GLY A 152 -3.70 -14.89 0.97
CA GLY A 152 -2.61 -14.84 0.00
C GLY A 152 -1.24 -15.23 0.55
N CYS A 153 -1.01 -15.17 1.86
CA CYS A 153 0.26 -15.38 2.54
C CYS A 153 0.09 -16.30 3.75
N TYR A 154 0.72 -17.48 3.72
CA TYR A 154 0.70 -18.44 4.84
C TYR A 154 1.68 -18.09 5.97
N TYR A 155 2.71 -17.29 5.68
CA TYR A 155 3.81 -16.95 6.61
C TYR A 155 3.57 -15.69 7.47
N LEU A 156 2.34 -15.18 7.55
CA LEU A 156 2.04 -14.04 8.41
C LEU A 156 2.20 -14.44 9.89
N PRO A 157 2.96 -13.69 10.72
CA PRO A 157 3.01 -13.96 12.15
C PRO A 157 1.61 -13.80 12.75
N VAL A 158 1.13 -14.86 13.40
CA VAL A 158 -0.24 -14.89 13.94
C VAL A 158 -0.28 -14.10 15.25
N GLY A 159 -0.92 -12.94 15.20
CA GLY A 159 -1.06 -12.00 16.32
C GLY A 159 -0.18 -10.75 16.17
N VAL A 160 -0.71 -9.53 16.36
CA VAL A 160 -2.00 -9.16 16.99
C VAL A 160 -2.77 -8.18 16.09
#